data_AF-A0A2S8ETW6-F1
#
_entry.id   AF-A0A2S8ETW6-F1
#
_cell.length_a   1.000
_cell.length_b   1.000
_cell.length_c   1.000
_cell.angle_alpha   90.00
_cell.angle_beta   90.00
_cell.angle_gamma   90.00
#
_symmetry.space_group_name_H-M   'P 1'
#
loop_
_entity.id
_entity.type
_entity.pdbx_description
1 polymer ?
#
loop_
_entity_poly.entity_id
_entity_poly.type
_entity_poly.pdbx_seq_one_letter_code
_entity_poly.pdbx_strand_id
1 'polypeptide(L)' 'MLFVPCATDSIMPKPHDLTDPDDFCRRCGGRRMLREWLGGDRFVWEPCGLCRGTGKHTIRID' A
#
# COMPACT_ATOMS: atom_id res chain seq x y z
N MET A 1 -20.10 26.18 19.06
CA MET A 1 -18.81 25.63 18.60
C MET A 1 -19.10 24.32 17.92
N LEU A 2 -19.17 24.30 16.59
CA LEU A 2 -19.50 23.11 15.80
C LEU A 2 -18.20 22.31 15.59
N PHE A 3 -18.17 21.10 16.12
CA PHE A 3 -17.12 20.12 15.86
C PHE A 3 -17.24 19.66 14.40
N VAL A 4 -16.25 20.00 13.58
CA VAL A 4 -16.07 19.43 12.24
C VAL A 4 -15.30 18.11 12.44
N PRO A 5 -15.90 16.93 12.27
CA PRO A 5 -15.11 15.72 12.24
C PRO A 5 -14.25 15.76 10.98
N CYS A 6 -12.94 15.58 11.19
CA CYS A 6 -11.92 15.41 10.18
C CYS A 6 -12.46 14.51 9.07
N ALA A 7 -12.50 15.04 7.84
CA ALA A 7 -12.83 14.26 6.66
C ALA A 7 -11.92 13.03 6.64
N THR A 8 -12.49 11.87 6.95
CA THR A 8 -11.90 10.61 6.54
C THR A 8 -11.98 10.65 5.02
N ASP A 9 -10.87 11.08 4.41
CA ASP A 9 -10.55 10.86 3.01
C ASP A 9 -10.53 9.33 2.84
N SER A 10 -11.74 8.78 2.72
CA SER A 10 -11.97 7.43 2.27
C SER A 10 -11.45 7.44 0.86
N ILE A 11 -10.23 6.94 0.69
CA ILE A 11 -9.63 6.62 -0.60
C ILE A 11 -10.58 5.59 -1.24
N MET A 12 -11.66 6.08 -1.85
CA MET A 12 -12.53 5.30 -2.68
C MET A 12 -11.66 4.85 -3.86
N PRO A 13 -11.43 3.55 -4.05
CA PRO A 13 -10.77 3.09 -5.25
C PRO A 13 -11.60 3.58 -6.44
N LYS A 14 -10.97 4.29 -7.38
CA LYS A 14 -11.62 4.68 -8.62
C LYS A 14 -12.16 3.41 -9.29
N PRO A 15 -13.33 3.47 -9.97
CA PRO A 15 -14.01 2.29 -10.52
C PRO A 15 -13.23 1.53 -11.63
N HIS A 16 -12.02 1.97 -11.96
CA HIS A 16 -11.16 1.35 -12.98
C HIS A 16 -9.95 0.60 -12.43
N ASP A 17 -9.73 0.61 -11.10
CA ASP A 17 -8.74 -0.27 -10.49
C ASP A 17 -9.41 -1.60 -10.16
N LEU A 18 -9.39 -2.54 -11.11
CA LEU A 18 -9.75 -3.96 -10.89
C LEU A 18 -8.75 -4.57 -9.92
N THR A 19 -8.91 -4.24 -8.65
CA THR A 19 -8.07 -4.77 -7.59
C THR A 19 -8.73 -6.06 -7.11
N ASP A 20 -8.30 -7.18 -7.68
CA ASP A 20 -8.72 -8.50 -7.21
C ASP A 20 -8.36 -8.60 -5.70
N PRO A 21 -9.34 -8.89 -4.82
CA PRO A 21 -9.12 -8.95 -3.38
C PRO A 21 -8.11 -10.04 -2.98
N ASP A 22 -7.88 -11.04 -3.84
CA ASP A 22 -6.89 -12.10 -3.68
C ASP A 22 -5.56 -11.79 -4.42
N ASP A 23 -5.48 -10.74 -5.24
CA ASP A 23 -4.25 -10.31 -5.93
C ASP A 23 -3.41 -9.39 -5.04
N PHE A 24 -2.82 -9.99 -4.00
CA PHE A 24 -1.85 -9.32 -3.15
C PHE A 24 -0.50 -9.18 -3.86
N CYS A 25 0.24 -8.13 -3.53
CA CYS A 25 1.58 -7.93 -4.06
C CYS A 25 2.49 -9.09 -3.63
N ARG A 26 2.87 -9.97 -4.56
CA ARG A 26 3.75 -11.13 -4.30
C ARG A 26 5.12 -10.73 -3.78
N ARG A 27 5.60 -9.53 -4.10
CA ARG A 27 6.89 -9.01 -3.64
C ARG A 27 6.92 -8.77 -2.13
N CYS A 28 5.88 -8.18 -1.56
CA CYS A 28 5.77 -7.95 -0.11
C CYS A 28 4.82 -8.94 0.59
N GLY A 29 4.23 -9.90 -0.12
CA GLY A 29 3.21 -10.81 0.39
C GLY A 29 2.02 -10.06 1.01
N GLY A 30 1.58 -8.96 0.40
CA GLY A 30 0.49 -8.13 0.93
C GLY A 30 0.82 -7.21 2.12
N ARG A 31 2.04 -7.28 2.67
CA ARG A 31 2.43 -6.53 3.89
C ARG A 31 2.66 -5.04 3.68
N ARG A 32 2.60 -4.55 2.44
CA ARG A 32 2.82 -3.13 2.06
C ARG A 32 4.26 -2.63 2.25
N MET A 33 5.08 -3.34 3.01
CA MET A 33 6.43 -2.95 3.39
C MET A 33 7.42 -4.09 3.12
N LEU A 34 8.67 -3.73 2.88
CA LEU A 34 9.80 -4.64 2.79
C LEU A 34 10.80 -4.26 3.88
N ARG A 35 11.43 -5.28 4.46
CA ARG A 35 12.52 -5.06 5.41
C ARG A 35 13.82 -4.90 4.61
N GLU A 36 14.45 -3.75 4.73
CA GLU A 36 15.76 -3.48 4.13
C GLU A 36 16.83 -3.48 5.22
N TRP A 37 17.95 -4.14 4.94
CA TRP A 37 19.07 -4.25 5.88
C TRP A 37 20.03 -3.09 5.65
N LEU A 38 20.28 -2.30 6.70
CA LEU A 38 21.14 -1.10 6.64
C LEU A 38 22.58 -1.38 7.09
N GLY A 39 22.92 -2.62 7.43
CA GLY A 39 24.22 -3.00 8.01
C GLY A 39 24.16 -3.19 9.53
N GLY A 40 24.93 -4.17 10.02
CA GLY A 40 24.92 -4.58 11.44
C GLY A 40 23.60 -5.25 11.84
N ASP A 41 23.07 -4.89 13.01
CA ASP A 41 21.75 -5.37 13.52
C ASP A 41 20.59 -4.41 13.19
N ARG A 42 20.78 -3.48 12.25
CA ARG A 42 19.78 -2.46 11.92
C ARG A 42 18.99 -2.83 10.67
N PHE A 43 17.67 -2.72 10.80
CA PHE A 43 16.72 -2.90 9.73
C PHE A 43 15.79 -1.69 9.64
N VAL A 44 15.41 -1.32 8.42
CA VAL A 44 14.35 -0.34 8.17
C VAL A 44 13.21 -1.02 7.43
N TRP A 45 11.99 -0.51 7.65
CA TRP A 45 10.80 -0.93 6.92
C TRP A 45 10.49 0.13 5.87
N GLU A 46 10.76 -0.20 4.61
CA GLU A 46 10.48 0.69 3.48
C GLU A 46 9.18 0.25 2.79
N PRO A 47 8.39 1.19 2.24
CA PRO A 47 7.23 0.84 1.45
C PRO A 47 7.65 -0.02 0.25
N CYS A 48 6.87 -1.05 -0.05
CA CYS A 48 7.15 -1.91 -1.17
C CYS A 48 7.05 -1.10 -2.48
N GLY A 49 8.17 -0.90 -3.17
CA GLY A 49 8.22 -0.08 -4.39
C GLY A 49 7.32 -0.59 -5.53
N LEU A 50 7.06 -1.90 -5.59
CA LEU A 50 6.24 -2.50 -6.64
C LEU A 50 4.75 -2.18 -6.47
N CYS A 51 4.22 -2.30 -5.26
CA CYS A 51 2.83 -1.95 -4.96
C CYS A 51 2.67 -0.54 -4.38
N ARG A 52 3.76 0.23 -4.25
CA ARG A 52 3.81 1.57 -3.67
C ARG A 52 3.13 1.67 -2.29
N GLY A 53 3.28 0.63 -1.47
CA GLY A 53 2.65 0.58 -0.14
C GLY A 53 1.15 0.23 -0.11
N THR A 54 0.53 -0.08 -1.26
CA THR A 54 -0.88 -0.50 -1.28
C THR A 54 -1.07 -1.96 -0.81
N GLY A 55 -0.03 -2.79 -0.94
CA GLY A 55 -0.08 -4.22 -0.65
C GLY A 55 -0.82 -5.04 -1.70
N LYS A 56 -1.37 -4.39 -2.72
CA LYS A 56 -2.12 -5.02 -3.81
C LYS A 56 -1.36 -4.89 -5.12
N HIS A 57 -1.56 -5.82 -6.04
CA HIS A 57 -1.01 -5.69 -7.38
C HIS A 57 -1.88 -4.68 -8.14
N THR A 58 -1.29 -3.53 -8.47
CA THR A 58 -1.97 -2.48 -9.24
C THR A 58 -1.63 -2.67 -10.70
N ILE A 59 -2.50 -3.38 -11.44
CA ILE A 59 -2.43 -3.42 -12.90
C ILE A 59 -2.94 -2.06 -13.38
N ARG A 60 -2.05 -1.21 -13.92
CA ARG A 60 -2.47 -0.01 -14.64
C ARG A 60 -3.05 -0.45 -15.97
N ILE A 61 -4.33 -0.16 -16.17
CA ILE A 61 -4.98 -0.26 -17.48
C ILE A 61 -4.82 1.13 -18.13
N ASP A 62 -4.07 1.18 -19.23
CA ASP A 62 -3.98 2.34 -20.13
C ASP A 62 -4.98 2.18 -21.28
#